data_AF-A0A239XTN6-F1
#
_entry.id   AF-A0A239XTN6-F1
#
_cell.length_a   1.000
_cell.length_b   1.000
_cell.length_c   1.000
_cell.angle_alpha   90.00
_cell.angle_beta   90.00
_cell.angle_gamma   90.00
#
_symmetry.space_group_name_H-M   'P 1'
#
loop_
_entity.id
_entity.type
_entity.pdbx_description
1 polymer ?
#
loop_
_entity_poly.entity_id
_entity_poly.type
_entity_poly.pdbx_seq_one_letter_code
_entity_poly.pdbx_strand_id
1 'polypeptide(L)'
;MASKEIERGKGTRGRGAEGKQNVAVMAESTPLEDIETGKKEKHVRYFKARVLDSHQSEGINGVVRDCMEDDAIVFSDKSTSYVDISDLVELHVTEKSDAKTTKETLKWVHIAISNAKRTLLGNYHKIKRKYLQLYLNEFIYKLNRRYFGDKLFDRIVIANITGA
;
A
#
# COMPACT_ATOMS: atom_id res chain seq x y z
N MET A 1 -3.14 -2.42 -32.85
CA MET A 1 -1.81 -2.43 -32.18
C MET A 1 -1.69 -3.74 -31.42
N ALA A 2 -0.73 -4.59 -31.78
CA ALA A 2 -0.61 -5.95 -31.26
C ALA A 2 -0.17 -5.94 -29.79
N SER A 3 -0.93 -6.63 -28.94
CA SER A 3 -0.58 -6.91 -27.55
C SER A 3 0.63 -7.84 -27.54
N LYS A 4 1.81 -7.32 -27.20
CA LYS A 4 2.98 -8.17 -26.91
C LYS A 4 2.65 -9.00 -25.67
N GLU A 5 2.47 -10.30 -25.86
CA GLU A 5 2.42 -11.26 -24.75
C GLU A 5 3.77 -11.18 -24.03
N ILE A 6 3.75 -10.70 -22.78
CA ILE A 6 4.93 -10.69 -21.94
C ILE A 6 5.19 -12.14 -21.55
N GLU A 7 6.17 -12.76 -22.19
CA GLU A 7 6.67 -14.09 -21.86
C GLU A 7 6.99 -14.17 -20.36
N ARG A 8 6.57 -15.28 -19.72
CA ARG A 8 6.93 -15.63 -18.33
C ARG A 8 8.42 -16.02 -18.25
N GLY A 9 9.33 -15.12 -18.59
CA GLY A 9 10.77 -15.38 -18.63
C GLY A 9 11.61 -14.12 -18.43
N LYS A 10 12.20 -13.98 -17.22
CA LYS A 10 13.30 -13.05 -16.89
C LYS A 10 13.11 -11.55 -17.23
N GLY A 11 12.01 -10.94 -16.78
CA GLY A 11 11.94 -9.48 -16.71
C GLY A 11 12.84 -8.89 -15.61
N THR A 12 13.37 -7.68 -15.83
CA THR A 12 14.22 -6.95 -14.87
C THR A 12 13.53 -6.88 -13.49
N ARG A 13 14.26 -7.16 -12.40
CA ARG A 13 13.73 -7.01 -11.04
C ARG A 13 13.81 -5.53 -10.63
N GLY A 14 12.81 -5.07 -9.87
CA GLY A 14 12.74 -3.68 -9.42
C GLY A 14 11.47 -2.94 -9.85
N ARG A 15 11.30 -1.77 -9.24
CA ARG A 15 10.31 -0.73 -9.54
C ARG A 15 10.57 -0.19 -10.96
N GLY A 16 9.51 0.06 -11.74
CA GLY A 16 9.65 0.58 -13.12
C GLY A 16 10.13 -0.43 -14.17
N ALA A 17 10.27 -1.72 -13.82
CA ALA A 17 10.60 -2.74 -14.81
C ALA A 17 9.42 -2.94 -15.80
N GLU A 18 9.77 -3.25 -17.05
CA GLU A 18 8.80 -3.45 -18.13
C GLU A 18 7.74 -4.51 -17.74
N GLY A 19 6.47 -4.18 -18.00
CA GLY A 19 5.34 -5.04 -17.64
C GLY A 19 4.87 -4.96 -16.19
N LYS A 20 5.50 -4.14 -15.33
CA LYS A 20 5.05 -3.95 -13.94
C LYS A 20 4.29 -2.65 -13.75
N GLN A 21 3.28 -2.71 -12.89
CA GLN A 21 2.57 -1.52 -12.41
C GLN A 21 3.07 -1.14 -11.02
N ASN A 22 3.35 0.14 -10.82
CA ASN A 22 3.67 0.66 -9.50
C ASN A 22 2.40 0.83 -8.67
N VAL A 23 2.50 0.48 -7.39
CA VAL A 23 1.42 0.58 -6.42
C VAL A 23 2.01 1.14 -5.13
N ALA A 24 1.45 2.23 -4.63
CA ALA A 24 1.68 2.71 -3.28
C ALA A 24 0.83 1.88 -2.31
N VAL A 25 1.43 1.40 -1.22
CA VAL A 25 0.73 0.66 -0.16
C VAL A 25 1.07 1.29 1.18
N MET A 26 0.04 1.63 1.93
CA MET A 26 0.11 2.35 3.20
C MET A 26 -0.63 1.54 4.27
N ALA A 27 -0.15 1.64 5.51
CA ALA A 27 -0.78 1.05 6.68
C ALA A 27 -0.79 2.07 7.82
N GLU A 28 -1.97 2.34 8.37
CA GLU A 28 -2.12 3.15 9.57
C GLU A 28 -1.72 2.33 10.79
N SER A 29 -0.89 2.92 11.65
CA SER A 29 -0.41 2.26 12.85
C SER A 29 -0.36 3.19 14.05
N THR A 30 -0.84 2.73 15.20
CA THR A 30 -0.65 3.39 16.49
C THR A 30 0.53 2.73 17.20
N PRO A 31 1.56 3.49 17.61
CA PRO A 31 2.64 2.95 18.43
C PRO A 31 2.08 2.53 19.79
N LEU A 32 2.46 1.35 20.25
CA LEU A 32 2.16 0.83 21.57
C LEU A 32 3.47 0.61 22.32
N GLU A 33 3.47 0.94 23.60
CA GLU A 33 4.59 0.68 24.50
C GLU A 33 4.06 -0.03 25.73
N ASP A 34 4.63 -1.20 26.01
CA ASP A 34 4.36 -1.94 27.23
C ASP A 34 5.12 -1.28 28.38
N ILE A 35 4.40 -0.84 29.41
CA ILE A 35 4.95 -0.03 30.51
C ILE A 35 5.93 -0.84 31.38
N GLU A 36 5.71 -2.14 31.53
CA GLU A 36 6.53 -3.00 32.39
C GLU A 36 7.78 -3.49 31.68
N THR A 37 7.65 -3.87 30.41
CA THR A 37 8.74 -4.46 29.62
C THR A 37 9.47 -3.47 28.72
N GLY A 38 8.93 -2.26 28.53
CA GLY A 38 9.43 -1.25 27.59
C GLY A 38 9.33 -1.68 26.12
N LYS A 39 8.59 -2.76 25.83
CA LYS A 39 8.53 -3.33 24.49
C LYS A 39 7.64 -2.46 23.60
N LYS A 40 8.21 -2.00 22.49
CA LYS A 40 7.49 -1.19 21.49
C LYS A 40 6.91 -2.08 20.40
N GLU A 41 5.61 -1.96 20.19
CA GLU A 41 4.88 -2.61 19.10
C GLU A 41 4.05 -1.58 18.32
N LYS A 42 3.49 -2.01 17.19
CA LYS A 42 2.61 -1.17 16.37
C LYS A 42 1.29 -1.90 16.18
N HIS A 43 0.22 -1.31 16.68
CA HIS A 43 -1.14 -1.78 16.39
C HIS A 43 -1.58 -1.21 15.05
N VAL A 44 -1.95 -2.08 14.12
CA VAL A 44 -2.35 -1.69 12.76
C VAL A 44 -3.83 -1.90 12.55
N ARG A 45 -4.46 -0.93 11.90
CA ARG A 45 -5.90 -0.93 11.60
C ARG A 45 -6.15 -0.93 10.11
N TYR A 46 -6.09 0.24 9.49
CA TYR A 46 -6.51 0.42 8.11
C TYR A 46 -5.33 0.42 7.15
N PHE A 47 -5.57 -0.14 5.97
CA PHE A 47 -4.61 -0.16 4.87
C PHE A 47 -5.19 0.60 3.69
N LYS A 48 -4.31 1.12 2.83
CA LYS A 48 -4.67 1.75 1.56
C LYS A 48 -3.69 1.28 0.49
N ALA A 49 -4.21 1.00 -0.70
CA ALA A 49 -3.39 0.71 -1.87
C ALA A 49 -3.85 1.54 -3.06
N ARG A 50 -2.90 2.17 -3.77
CA ARG A 50 -3.18 3.04 -4.91
C ARG A 50 -2.22 2.74 -6.05
N VAL A 51 -2.78 2.47 -7.22
CA VAL A 51 -2.05 2.34 -8.47
C VAL A 51 -1.49 3.71 -8.85
N LEU A 52 -0.20 3.76 -9.19
CA LEU A 52 0.48 5.00 -9.58
C LEU A 52 0.62 5.05 -11.10
N ASP A 53 0.05 6.07 -11.73
CA ASP A 53 0.06 6.19 -13.20
C ASP A 53 1.42 6.60 -13.77
N SER A 54 2.24 7.29 -12.98
CA SER A 54 3.60 7.68 -13.33
C SER A 54 4.62 7.19 -12.29
N HIS A 55 5.89 7.11 -12.71
CA HIS A 55 7.02 6.79 -11.83
C HIS A 55 7.60 8.03 -11.14
N GLN A 56 7.09 9.22 -11.46
CA GLN A 56 7.59 10.52 -10.98
C GLN A 56 6.97 10.89 -9.62
N SER A 57 7.65 11.75 -8.88
CA SER A 57 7.24 12.17 -7.54
C SER A 57 5.85 12.82 -7.51
N GLU A 58 5.45 13.54 -8.56
CA GLU A 58 4.12 14.14 -8.69
C GLU A 58 2.97 13.15 -8.47
N GLY A 59 3.07 11.95 -9.04
CA GLY A 59 2.05 10.92 -8.88
C GLY A 59 1.96 10.38 -7.45
N ILE A 60 3.07 10.40 -6.70
CA ILE A 60 3.11 9.96 -5.31
C ILE A 60 2.60 11.08 -4.40
N ASN A 61 3.00 12.32 -4.66
CA ASN A 61 2.58 13.50 -3.91
C ASN A 61 1.05 13.67 -3.95
N GLY A 62 0.43 13.46 -5.12
CA GLY A 62 -1.02 13.43 -5.25
C GLY A 62 -1.66 12.35 -4.36
N VAL A 63 -1.10 11.14 -4.36
CA VAL A 63 -1.61 10.05 -3.51
C VAL A 63 -1.44 10.35 -2.02
N VAL A 64 -0.33 10.96 -1.61
CA VAL A 64 -0.09 11.35 -0.22
C VAL A 64 -1.12 12.38 0.21
N ARG A 65 -1.33 13.46 -0.57
CA ARG A 65 -2.35 14.48 -0.29
C ARG A 65 -3.77 13.91 -0.24
N ASP A 66 -4.10 12.96 -1.11
CA ASP A 66 -5.44 12.37 -1.17
C ASP A 66 -5.70 11.35 -0.04
N CYS A 67 -4.66 10.80 0.57
CA CYS A 67 -4.77 9.66 1.49
C CYS A 67 -4.29 9.95 2.91
N MET A 68 -3.64 11.07 3.16
CA MET A 68 -3.00 11.39 4.43
C MET A 68 -3.40 12.80 4.88
N GLU A 69 -3.46 12.98 6.20
CA GLU A 69 -3.64 14.29 6.82
C GLU A 69 -2.28 15.00 6.90
N ASP A 70 -2.27 16.34 6.88
CA ASP A 70 -1.05 17.14 6.84
C ASP A 70 -0.20 16.98 8.13
N ASP A 71 -0.83 16.56 9.24
CA ASP A 71 -0.19 16.25 10.53
C ASP A 71 0.25 14.79 10.66
N ALA A 72 0.23 14.01 9.57
CA ALA A 72 0.63 12.62 9.60
C ALA A 72 2.14 12.43 9.86
N ILE A 73 2.49 11.37 10.60
CA ILE A 73 3.87 10.89 10.73
C ILE A 73 4.07 9.69 9.81
N VAL A 74 4.98 9.82 8.84
CA VAL A 74 5.20 8.83 7.78
C VAL A 74 6.52 8.11 7.96
N PHE A 75 6.46 6.79 8.03
CA PHE A 75 7.63 5.92 7.95
C PHE A 75 7.68 5.27 6.57
N SER A 76 8.72 5.55 5.79
CA SER A 76 8.87 4.98 4.44
C SER A 76 10.20 4.26 4.27
N ASP A 77 10.30 3.50 3.17
CA ASP A 77 11.61 3.04 2.71
C ASP A 77 12.47 4.22 2.20
N LYS A 78 13.79 4.00 2.13
CA LYS A 78 14.76 4.96 1.58
C LYS A 78 14.73 4.98 0.04
N SER A 79 13.56 5.21 -0.56
CA SER A 79 13.42 5.45 -2.00
C SER A 79 13.57 6.93 -2.33
N THR A 80 14.33 7.23 -3.38
CA THR A 80 14.50 8.60 -3.92
C THR A 80 13.21 9.19 -4.49
N SER A 81 12.15 8.39 -4.65
CA SER A 81 10.85 8.88 -5.10
C SER A 81 10.03 9.56 -3.99
N TYR A 82 10.48 9.49 -2.73
CA TYR A 82 9.74 10.00 -1.57
C TYR A 82 10.32 11.30 -1.00
N VAL A 83 11.24 11.96 -1.72
CA VAL A 83 11.93 13.16 -1.22
C VAL A 83 10.96 14.30 -0.93
N ASP A 84 9.91 14.45 -1.73
CA ASP A 84 8.93 15.54 -1.58
C ASP A 84 7.85 15.25 -0.52
N ILE A 85 7.86 14.06 0.11
CA ILE A 85 6.85 13.71 1.13
C ILE A 85 7.05 14.55 2.39
N SER A 86 8.28 14.92 2.74
CA SER A 86 8.58 15.73 3.92
C SER A 86 7.90 17.09 3.90
N ASP A 87 7.53 17.60 2.72
CA ASP A 87 6.86 18.89 2.56
C ASP A 87 5.33 18.79 2.69
N LEU A 88 4.81 17.56 2.79
CA LEU A 88 3.36 17.26 2.81
C LEU A 88 2.87 16.73 4.15
N VAL A 89 3.78 16.40 5.07
CA VAL A 89 3.45 15.71 6.32
C VAL A 89 4.30 16.26 7.45
N GLU A 90 3.81 16.20 8.69
CA GLU A 90 4.53 16.74 9.86
C GLU A 90 5.93 16.14 10.02
N LEU A 91 6.06 14.82 9.85
CA LEU A 91 7.33 14.15 10.00
C LEU A 91 7.47 12.98 9.01
N HIS A 92 8.52 13.03 8.20
CA HIS A 92 8.89 11.94 7.30
C HIS A 92 10.18 11.26 7.76
N VAL A 93 10.05 10.03 8.25
CA VAL A 93 11.18 9.19 8.67
C VAL A 93 11.46 8.15 7.58
N THR A 94 12.63 8.25 6.96
CA THR A 94 13.08 7.27 5.96
C THR A 94 14.00 6.23 6.59
N GLU A 95 13.69 4.95 6.40
CA GLU A 95 14.57 3.85 6.80
C GLU A 95 15.00 3.02 5.59
N LYS A 96 16.26 2.59 5.56
CA LYS A 96 16.71 1.66 4.52
C LYS A 96 16.00 0.33 4.72
N SER A 97 15.28 -0.16 3.70
CA SER A 97 14.68 -1.49 3.75
C SER A 97 15.77 -2.55 3.80
N ASP A 98 15.92 -3.16 4.97
CA ASP A 98 16.79 -4.30 5.23
C ASP A 98 15.99 -5.38 5.97
N ALA A 99 16.62 -6.49 6.29
CA ALA A 99 15.96 -7.62 6.93
C ALA A 99 15.38 -7.27 8.33
N LYS A 100 15.88 -6.21 8.97
CA LYS A 100 15.46 -5.76 10.30
C LYS A 100 14.31 -4.76 10.19
N THR A 101 14.44 -3.70 9.39
CA THR A 101 13.41 -2.67 9.18
C THR A 101 12.15 -3.24 8.51
N THR A 102 12.30 -4.27 7.66
CA THR A 102 11.20 -5.07 7.09
C THR A 102 10.43 -5.84 8.16
N LYS A 103 11.06 -6.21 9.29
CA LYS A 103 10.44 -6.96 10.39
C LYS A 103 9.96 -6.07 11.54
N GLU A 104 10.40 -4.82 11.58
CA GLU A 104 10.07 -3.84 12.61
C GLU A 104 9.16 -2.75 12.03
N THR A 105 9.73 -1.72 11.40
CA THR A 105 9.03 -0.50 10.98
C THR A 105 8.02 -0.70 9.86
N LEU A 106 8.39 -1.43 8.80
CA LEU A 106 7.58 -1.62 7.59
C LEU A 106 6.86 -2.98 7.56
N LYS A 107 6.91 -3.73 8.66
CA LYS A 107 6.40 -5.11 8.79
C LYS A 107 5.02 -5.31 8.19
N TRP A 108 4.06 -4.49 8.60
CA TRP A 108 2.67 -4.66 8.23
C TRP A 108 2.39 -4.36 6.76
N VAL A 109 3.07 -3.36 6.18
CA VAL A 109 3.00 -3.07 4.74
C VAL A 109 3.55 -4.24 3.93
N HIS A 110 4.70 -4.80 4.33
CA HIS A 110 5.27 -5.97 3.66
C HIS A 110 4.39 -7.22 3.74
N ILE A 111 3.77 -7.47 4.90
CA ILE A 111 2.79 -8.56 5.07
C ILE A 111 1.57 -8.33 4.15
N ALA A 112 1.03 -7.11 4.12
CA ALA A 112 -0.11 -6.77 3.28
C ALA A 112 0.22 -6.96 1.78
N ILE A 113 1.39 -6.52 1.33
CA ILE A 113 1.86 -6.72 -0.05
C ILE A 113 1.99 -8.23 -0.38
N SER A 114 2.56 -9.02 0.53
CA SER A 114 2.69 -10.47 0.37
C SER A 114 1.33 -11.14 0.23
N ASN A 115 0.39 -10.78 1.09
CA ASN A 115 -0.98 -11.29 1.07
C ASN A 115 -1.72 -10.86 -0.20
N ALA A 116 -1.61 -9.58 -0.60
CA ALA A 116 -2.21 -9.08 -1.82
C ALA A 116 -1.75 -9.89 -3.04
N LYS A 117 -0.43 -10.11 -3.19
CA LYS A 117 0.13 -10.93 -4.28
C LYS A 117 -0.44 -12.35 -4.28
N ARG A 118 -0.51 -12.99 -3.11
CA ARG A 118 -1.05 -14.35 -2.98
C ARG A 118 -2.54 -14.41 -3.34
N THR A 119 -3.35 -13.47 -2.84
CA THR A 119 -4.78 -13.37 -3.17
C THR A 119 -4.99 -13.14 -4.65
N LEU A 120 -4.23 -12.21 -5.25
CA LEU A 120 -4.32 -11.88 -6.65
C LEU A 120 -3.99 -13.09 -7.55
N LEU A 121 -2.95 -13.86 -7.21
CA LEU A 121 -2.56 -15.06 -7.95
C LEU A 121 -3.50 -16.25 -7.71
N GLY A 122 -4.07 -16.37 -6.51
CA GLY A 122 -4.92 -17.51 -6.13
C GLY A 122 -6.37 -17.38 -6.62
N ASN A 123 -6.93 -16.17 -6.62
CA ASN A 123 -8.36 -15.98 -6.86
C ASN A 123 -8.70 -15.64 -8.32
N TYR A 124 -7.79 -15.02 -9.06
CA TYR A 124 -8.07 -14.55 -10.41
C TYR A 124 -7.26 -15.31 -11.45
N HIS A 125 -7.94 -15.85 -12.45
CA HIS A 125 -7.29 -16.55 -13.56
C HIS A 125 -6.37 -15.63 -14.39
N LYS A 126 -6.77 -14.36 -14.57
CA LYS A 126 -5.99 -13.34 -15.28
C LYS A 126 -6.24 -11.96 -14.71
N ILE A 127 -5.16 -11.25 -14.38
CA ILE A 127 -5.21 -9.86 -13.89
C ILE A 127 -4.98 -8.92 -15.07
N LYS A 128 -5.93 -8.03 -15.34
CA LYS A 128 -5.78 -6.97 -16.35
C LYS A 128 -5.36 -5.68 -15.67
N ARG A 129 -4.33 -5.02 -16.20
CA ARG A 129 -3.77 -3.75 -15.67
C ARG A 129 -4.85 -2.67 -15.47
N LYS A 130 -5.78 -2.53 -16.42
CA LYS A 130 -6.90 -1.58 -16.36
C LYS A 130 -7.85 -1.76 -15.17
N TYR A 131 -7.85 -2.93 -14.53
CA TYR A 131 -8.69 -3.22 -13.36
C TYR A 131 -7.86 -3.41 -12.09
N LEU A 132 -6.56 -3.13 -12.12
CA LEU A 132 -5.68 -3.38 -10.97
C LEU A 132 -6.10 -2.61 -9.73
N GLN A 133 -6.56 -1.36 -9.88
CA GLN A 133 -7.08 -0.59 -8.75
C GLN A 133 -8.33 -1.25 -8.13
N LEU A 134 -9.22 -1.82 -8.95
CA LEU A 134 -10.43 -2.50 -8.46
C LEU A 134 -10.06 -3.77 -7.67
N TYR A 135 -9.12 -4.58 -8.17
CA TYR A 135 -8.65 -5.76 -7.42
C TYR A 135 -8.00 -5.39 -6.09
N LEU A 136 -7.23 -4.29 -6.07
CA LEU A 136 -6.62 -3.78 -4.84
C LEU A 136 -7.67 -3.22 -3.88
N ASN A 137 -8.67 -2.48 -4.38
CA ASN A 137 -9.78 -1.97 -3.57
C ASN A 137 -10.54 -3.12 -2.91
N GLU A 138 -10.83 -4.19 -3.65
CA GLU A 138 -11.49 -5.39 -3.10
C GLU A 138 -10.66 -6.05 -2.00
N PHE A 139 -9.34 -6.23 -2.25
CA PHE A 139 -8.42 -6.79 -1.25
C PHE A 139 -8.36 -5.93 0.02
N ILE A 140 -8.19 -4.61 -0.13
CA ILE A 140 -8.10 -3.66 0.98
C ILE A 140 -9.42 -3.58 1.75
N TYR A 141 -10.57 -3.57 1.06
CA TYR A 141 -11.88 -3.61 1.71
C TYR A 141 -12.02 -4.87 2.60
N LYS A 142 -11.66 -6.03 2.07
CA LYS A 142 -11.68 -7.31 2.82
C LYS A 142 -10.76 -7.29 4.04
N LEU A 143 -9.65 -6.56 3.96
CA LEU A 143 -8.70 -6.39 5.07
C LEU A 143 -9.25 -5.42 6.13
N ASN A 144 -9.77 -4.27 5.71
CA ASN A 144 -10.21 -3.18 6.57
C ASN A 144 -11.56 -3.45 7.24
N ARG A 145 -12.43 -4.25 6.63
CA ARG A 145 -13.78 -4.52 7.16
C ARG A 145 -13.80 -5.14 8.56
N ARG A 146 -12.68 -5.74 9.00
CA ARG A 146 -12.51 -6.23 10.38
C ARG A 146 -12.65 -5.14 11.44
N TYR A 147 -12.41 -3.89 11.06
CA TYR A 147 -12.42 -2.74 11.96
C TYR A 147 -13.58 -1.78 11.67
N PHE A 148 -14.59 -2.18 10.88
CA PHE A 148 -15.72 -1.29 10.57
C PHE A 148 -16.76 -1.26 11.70
N GLY A 149 -16.81 -2.28 12.57
CA GLY A 149 -17.80 -2.36 13.64
C GLY A 149 -19.22 -2.21 13.09
N ASP A 150 -20.02 -1.37 13.73
CA ASP A 150 -21.43 -1.11 13.35
C ASP A 150 -21.57 -0.42 11.98
N LYS A 151 -20.49 0.19 11.46
CA LYS A 151 -20.48 0.84 10.14
C LYS A 151 -20.35 -0.16 8.99
N LEU A 152 -20.32 -1.47 9.26
CA LEU A 152 -20.12 -2.49 8.21
C LEU A 152 -21.18 -2.41 7.11
N PHE A 153 -22.44 -2.18 7.48
CA PHE A 153 -23.54 -2.03 6.53
C PHE A 153 -23.35 -0.79 5.63
N ASP A 154 -23.13 0.38 6.23
CA ASP A 154 -22.94 1.61 5.46
C ASP A 154 -21.71 1.52 4.55
N ARG A 155 -20.62 0.92 5.05
CA ARG A 155 -19.38 0.73 4.29
C ARG A 155 -19.58 -0.20 3.09
N ILE A 156 -20.41 -1.23 3.19
CA ILE A 156 -20.71 -2.08 2.04
C ILE A 156 -21.56 -1.34 1.01
N VAL A 157 -22.55 -0.54 1.46
CA VAL A 157 -23.39 0.25 0.55
C VAL A 157 -22.54 1.25 -0.23
N ILE A 158 -21.68 2.01 0.46
CA ILE A 158 -20.76 2.96 -0.18
C ILE A 158 -19.87 2.23 -1.18
N ALA A 159 -19.25 1.11 -0.80
CA ALA A 159 -18.37 0.36 -1.68
C ALA A 159 -19.04 -0.16 -2.96
N ASN A 160 -20.34 -0.49 -2.91
CA ASN A 160 -21.10 -0.88 -4.10
C ASN A 160 -21.37 0.30 -5.04
N ILE A 161 -21.59 1.50 -4.50
CA ILE A 161 -21.88 2.71 -5.28
C ILE A 161 -20.59 3.30 -5.87
N THR A 162 -19.51 3.34 -5.09
CA THR A 162 -18.22 3.94 -5.49
C THR A 162 -17.26 2.94 -6.12
N GLY A 163 -17.67 1.68 -6.31
CA GLY A 163 -16.85 0.59 -6.84
C GLY A 163 -16.66 0.59 -8.36
N ALA A 164 -17.20 1.60 -9.06
CA ALA A 164 -17.07 1.81 -10.50
C ALA A 164 -15.82 2.64 -10.85
#